data_AF-A0A1X6Z603-F1
#
_entry.id   AF-A0A1X6Z603-F1
#
_cell.length_a   1.000
_cell.length_b   1.000
_cell.length_c   1.000
_cell.angle_alpha   90.00
_cell.angle_beta   90.00
_cell.angle_gamma   90.00
#
_symmetry.space_group_name_H-M   'P 1'
#
loop_
_entity.id
_entity.type
_entity.pdbx_description
1 polymer ?
#
loop_
_entity_poly.entity_id
_entity_poly.type
_entity_poly.pdbx_seq_one_letter_code
_entity_poly.pdbx_strand_id
1 'polypeptide(L)'
;MTRIFAASLALCLLARPVLAVCVQDQTLFLRCDMERGGKTLELCWNEKQATYRFGPKGGMPELALGLAMGAGATHTPWPGIGRTIWEAMRLRNNDVVYEVYGGFDRMDAATRDAPDSRFGGVIVLQDGEGEIAHLKCRAGTVEFTY
;
A
#
# COMPACT_ATOMS: atom_id res chain seq x y z
N MET A 1 15.98 59.21 -24.26
CA MET A 1 16.37 57.79 -24.46
C MET A 1 16.46 57.14 -23.09
N THR A 2 15.47 56.34 -22.69
CA THR A 2 15.57 55.54 -21.47
C THR A 2 14.87 54.20 -21.74
N ARG A 3 15.67 53.14 -21.88
CA ARG A 3 15.19 51.78 -22.18
C ARG A 3 14.70 51.13 -20.89
N ILE A 4 13.42 50.78 -20.83
CA ILE A 4 12.85 49.95 -19.76
C ILE A 4 13.21 48.50 -20.08
N PHE A 5 14.10 47.90 -19.30
CA PHE A 5 14.38 46.46 -19.36
C PHE A 5 13.27 45.71 -18.63
N ALA A 6 12.44 44.99 -19.38
CA ALA A 6 11.48 44.05 -18.82
C ALA A 6 12.23 42.78 -18.39
N ALA A 7 12.42 42.59 -17.08
CA ALA A 7 12.94 41.36 -16.52
C ALA A 7 11.80 40.33 -16.42
N SER A 8 11.73 39.40 -17.38
CA SER A 8 10.81 38.27 -17.34
C SER A 8 11.27 37.26 -16.28
N LEU A 9 10.58 37.24 -15.14
CA LEU A 9 10.80 36.28 -14.06
C LEU A 9 10.15 34.93 -14.47
N ALA A 10 10.97 34.01 -14.96
CA ALA A 10 10.53 32.64 -15.25
C ALA A 10 10.24 31.89 -13.94
N LEU A 11 8.97 31.65 -13.66
CA LEU A 11 8.50 30.88 -12.51
C LEU A 11 8.67 29.37 -12.80
N CYS A 12 9.80 28.80 -12.42
CA CYS A 12 10.00 27.34 -12.43
C CYS A 12 9.10 26.69 -11.37
N LEU A 13 7.98 26.10 -11.77
CA LEU A 13 7.20 25.21 -10.90
C LEU A 13 8.04 23.94 -10.63
N LEU A 14 8.70 23.89 -9.48
CA LEU A 14 9.28 22.67 -8.95
C LEU A 14 8.12 21.76 -8.50
N ALA A 15 7.72 20.82 -9.38
CA ALA A 15 6.83 19.74 -8.99
C ALA A 15 7.55 18.93 -7.91
N ARG A 16 7.13 19.08 -6.65
CA ARG A 16 7.61 18.22 -5.57
C ARG A 16 7.07 16.82 -5.84
N PRO A 17 7.90 15.76 -5.76
CA PRO A 17 7.36 14.41 -5.75
C PRO A 17 6.45 14.32 -4.53
N VAL A 18 5.15 14.20 -4.78
CA VAL A 18 4.20 13.80 -3.75
C VAL A 18 4.56 12.35 -3.45
N LEU A 19 5.39 12.15 -2.44
CA LEU A 19 5.39 10.88 -1.72
C LEU A 19 3.96 10.74 -1.24
N ALA A 20 3.21 9.80 -1.83
CA ALA A 20 1.80 9.60 -1.53
C ALA A 20 1.67 9.10 -0.10
N VAL A 21 1.73 10.02 0.86
CA VAL A 21 0.98 9.90 2.09
C VAL A 21 -0.47 9.72 1.66
N CYS A 22 -1.14 8.71 2.23
CA CYS A 22 -2.53 8.40 1.95
C CYS A 22 -3.37 9.68 1.76
N VAL A 23 -4.27 9.67 0.76
CA VAL A 23 -5.16 10.83 0.54
C VAL A 23 -5.96 11.14 1.81
N GLN A 24 -6.33 12.41 1.99
CA GLN A 24 -6.80 12.93 3.28
C GLN A 24 -7.86 12.05 3.96
N ASP A 25 -7.68 11.88 5.27
CA ASP A 25 -8.45 11.03 6.19
C ASP A 25 -8.35 9.52 5.96
N GLN A 26 -7.44 9.04 5.10
CA GLN A 26 -7.06 7.63 5.06
C GLN A 26 -5.80 7.36 5.88
N THR A 27 -5.79 6.20 6.51
CA THR A 27 -4.62 5.64 7.21
C THR A 27 -3.94 4.64 6.30
N LEU A 28 -2.62 4.54 6.40
CA LEU A 28 -1.87 3.48 5.74
C LEU A 28 -2.33 2.13 6.30
N PHE A 29 -2.61 1.15 5.44
CA PHE A 29 -2.75 -0.24 5.85
C PHE A 29 -1.42 -0.97 5.65
N LEU A 30 -0.91 -0.97 4.42
CA LEU A 30 0.35 -1.64 4.05
C LEU A 30 1.09 -0.84 2.97
N ARG A 31 2.39 -0.65 3.14
CA ARG A 31 3.31 -0.22 2.07
C ARG A 31 4.57 -1.09 2.10
N CYS A 32 5.03 -1.53 0.93
CA CYS A 32 6.31 -2.24 0.83
C CYS A 32 6.87 -2.25 -0.60
N ASP A 33 8.16 -2.57 -0.72
CA ASP A 33 8.74 -3.01 -1.99
C ASP A 33 8.43 -4.50 -2.19
N MET A 34 8.21 -4.93 -3.43
CA MET A 34 8.08 -6.36 -3.74
C MET A 34 9.43 -7.06 -3.60
N GLU A 35 9.40 -8.32 -3.15
CA GLU A 35 10.59 -9.18 -2.98
C GLU A 35 11.38 -9.30 -4.29
N ARG A 36 10.70 -9.52 -5.41
CA ARG A 36 11.29 -9.60 -6.76
C ARG A 36 11.85 -8.27 -7.30
N GLY A 37 11.71 -7.18 -6.54
CA GLY A 37 12.21 -5.88 -6.93
C GLY A 37 11.34 -5.16 -7.96
N GLY A 38 11.73 -3.92 -8.28
CA GLY A 38 11.12 -3.09 -9.34
C GLY A 38 9.73 -2.53 -9.05
N LYS A 39 8.93 -3.19 -8.20
CA LYS A 39 7.55 -2.82 -7.87
C LYS A 39 7.36 -2.47 -6.41
N THR A 40 6.36 -1.64 -6.14
CA THR A 40 5.85 -1.30 -4.81
C THR A 40 4.35 -1.53 -4.75
N LEU A 41 3.87 -1.85 -3.55
CA LEU A 41 2.47 -1.95 -3.20
C LEU A 41 2.19 -0.93 -2.10
N GLU A 42 1.06 -0.23 -2.23
CA GLU A 42 0.51 0.64 -1.20
C GLU A 42 -1.00 0.43 -1.10
N LEU A 43 -1.50 0.28 0.12
CA LEU A 43 -2.91 0.24 0.45
C LEU A 43 -3.16 1.23 1.58
N CYS A 44 -4.07 2.17 1.35
CA CYS A 44 -4.59 3.09 2.36
C CYS A 44 -6.09 2.86 2.53
N TRP A 45 -6.63 3.14 3.70
CA TRP A 45 -8.06 2.94 3.95
C TRP A 45 -8.61 3.85 5.04
N ASN A 46 -9.94 3.95 5.08
CA ASN A 46 -10.72 4.44 6.22
C ASN A 46 -12.08 3.73 6.22
N GLU A 47 -12.99 4.16 7.08
CA GLU A 47 -14.33 3.58 7.18
C GLU A 47 -15.16 3.68 5.89
N LYS A 48 -14.81 4.57 4.97
CA LYS A 48 -15.56 4.81 3.73
C LYS A 48 -14.98 4.05 2.54
N GLN A 49 -13.65 4.01 2.40
CA GLN A 49 -13.01 3.46 1.21
C GLN A 49 -11.58 2.97 1.45
N ALA A 50 -11.17 2.02 0.61
CA ALA A 50 -9.79 1.58 0.45
C ALA A 50 -9.22 2.03 -0.91
N THR A 51 -7.97 2.49 -0.93
CA THR A 51 -7.23 2.90 -2.13
C THR A 51 -5.97 2.06 -2.26
N TYR A 52 -5.83 1.38 -3.38
CA TYR A 52 -4.75 0.42 -3.65
C TYR A 52 -3.94 0.87 -4.85
N ARG A 53 -2.62 0.73 -4.77
CA ARG A 53 -1.68 1.06 -5.83
C ARG A 53 -0.63 -0.04 -5.93
N PHE A 54 -0.39 -0.52 -7.14
CA PHE A 54 0.68 -1.45 -7.46
C PHE A 54 1.38 -1.01 -8.75
N GLY A 55 2.71 -0.98 -8.75
CA GLY A 55 3.45 -0.57 -9.95
C GLY A 55 4.92 -0.26 -9.68
N PRO A 56 5.64 0.31 -10.65
CA PRO A 56 7.06 0.64 -10.53
C PRO A 56 7.36 1.58 -9.36
N LYS A 57 8.47 1.34 -8.67
CA LYS A 57 8.94 2.21 -7.59
C LYS A 57 9.19 3.63 -8.10
N GLY A 58 8.53 4.61 -7.49
CA GLY A 58 8.63 6.03 -7.89
C GLY A 58 7.97 6.37 -9.23
N GLY A 59 7.26 5.43 -9.86
CA GLY A 59 6.58 5.61 -11.13
C GLY A 59 5.06 5.68 -11.01
N MET A 60 4.39 5.80 -12.14
CA MET A 60 2.94 5.70 -12.23
C MET A 60 2.50 4.25 -11.91
N PRO A 61 1.45 4.03 -11.09
CA PRO A 61 0.97 2.69 -10.79
C PRO A 61 0.45 2.03 -12.07
N GLU A 62 0.71 0.74 -12.19
CA GLU A 62 0.17 -0.11 -13.27
C GLU A 62 -1.27 -0.52 -12.95
N LEU A 63 -1.58 -0.61 -11.66
CA LEU A 63 -2.92 -0.86 -11.14
C LEU A 63 -3.22 0.12 -10.01
N ALA A 64 -4.33 0.84 -10.12
CA ALA A 64 -4.84 1.70 -9.07
C ALA A 64 -6.34 1.43 -8.89
N LEU A 65 -6.75 1.14 -7.66
CA LEU A 65 -8.15 0.86 -7.31
C LEU A 65 -8.60 1.83 -6.21
N GLY A 66 -9.87 2.24 -6.28
CA GLY A 66 -10.57 2.94 -5.21
C GLY A 66 -11.90 2.26 -5.00
N LEU A 67 -12.09 1.60 -3.86
CA LEU A 67 -13.25 0.76 -3.59
C LEU A 67 -13.91 1.19 -2.28
N ALA A 68 -15.23 1.28 -2.29
CA ALA A 68 -16.01 1.56 -1.09
C ALA A 68 -15.98 0.36 -0.14
N MET A 69 -15.85 0.64 1.16
CA MET A 69 -15.96 -0.37 2.21
C MET A 69 -17.36 -0.99 2.20
N GLY A 70 -17.44 -2.31 2.33
CA GLY A 70 -18.69 -3.08 2.34
C GLY A 70 -19.30 -3.35 0.96
N ALA A 71 -18.80 -2.74 -0.11
CA ALA A 71 -19.25 -3.01 -1.49
C ALA A 71 -18.16 -3.69 -2.33
N GLY A 72 -16.93 -3.16 -2.30
CA GLY A 72 -15.79 -3.72 -3.02
C GLY A 72 -14.57 -3.98 -2.14
N ALA A 73 -14.46 -3.27 -1.01
CA ALA A 73 -13.41 -3.47 -0.02
C ALA A 73 -13.96 -4.07 1.28
N THR A 74 -13.26 -5.05 1.83
CA THR A 74 -13.62 -5.69 3.11
C THR A 74 -12.37 -5.90 3.96
N HIS A 75 -12.39 -5.39 5.19
CA HIS A 75 -11.33 -5.58 6.17
C HIS A 75 -11.57 -6.86 6.98
N THR A 76 -10.51 -7.64 7.16
CA THR A 76 -10.46 -8.83 8.00
C THR A 76 -9.48 -8.55 9.13
N PRO A 77 -9.96 -8.22 10.34
CA PRO A 77 -9.10 -7.96 11.49
C PRO A 77 -8.50 -9.26 12.04
N TRP A 78 -7.42 -9.13 12.82
CA TRP A 78 -6.85 -10.25 13.55
C TRP A 78 -7.87 -10.83 14.54
N PRO A 79 -8.09 -12.17 14.59
CA PRO A 79 -9.10 -12.77 15.48
C PRO A 79 -8.74 -12.74 16.98
N GLY A 80 -7.64 -12.11 17.37
CA GLY A 80 -7.21 -12.02 18.78
C GLY A 80 -6.49 -13.27 19.31
N ILE A 81 -6.23 -14.27 18.46
CA ILE A 81 -5.56 -15.52 18.84
C ILE A 81 -4.36 -15.81 17.93
N GLY A 82 -3.28 -16.33 18.53
CA GLY A 82 -2.04 -16.70 17.84
C GLY A 82 -0.84 -15.85 18.28
N ARG A 83 0.35 -16.27 17.84
CA ARG A 83 1.61 -15.50 18.03
C ARG A 83 1.73 -14.39 16.98
N THR A 84 1.27 -14.68 15.78
CA THR A 84 1.31 -13.75 14.65
C THR A 84 0.06 -12.89 14.65
N ILE A 85 0.25 -11.57 14.79
CA ILE A 85 -0.82 -10.58 14.55
C ILE A 85 -0.83 -10.34 13.04
N TRP A 86 -1.99 -10.49 12.43
CA TRP A 86 -2.16 -10.30 11.00
C TRP A 86 -3.55 -9.77 10.70
N GLU A 87 -3.63 -8.94 9.66
CA GLU A 87 -4.88 -8.46 9.10
C GLU A 87 -4.84 -8.57 7.58
N ALA A 88 -6.01 -8.52 6.96
CA ALA A 88 -6.12 -8.48 5.51
C ALA A 88 -7.19 -7.49 5.05
N MET A 89 -7.00 -6.96 3.85
CA MET A 89 -7.98 -6.16 3.12
C MET A 89 -8.24 -6.85 1.78
N ARG A 90 -9.47 -7.29 1.56
CA ARG A 90 -9.93 -7.86 0.30
C ARG A 90 -10.49 -6.78 -0.59
N LEU A 91 -9.99 -6.70 -1.81
CA LEU A 91 -10.40 -5.73 -2.83
C LEU A 91 -10.95 -6.48 -4.05
N ARG A 92 -12.27 -6.50 -4.20
CA ARG A 92 -12.96 -7.14 -5.33
C ARG A 92 -13.01 -6.17 -6.51
N ASN A 93 -12.48 -6.60 -7.65
CA ASN A 93 -12.59 -5.90 -8.93
C ASN A 93 -13.06 -6.90 -9.99
N ASN A 94 -14.35 -6.88 -10.31
CA ASN A 94 -15.02 -7.89 -11.12
C ASN A 94 -14.84 -9.31 -10.52
N ASP A 95 -14.30 -10.24 -11.29
CA ASP A 95 -14.01 -11.63 -10.96
C ASP A 95 -12.66 -11.84 -10.26
N VAL A 96 -11.89 -10.76 -10.03
CA VAL A 96 -10.59 -10.81 -9.35
C VAL A 96 -10.68 -10.23 -7.94
N VAL A 97 -10.01 -10.87 -6.98
CA VAL A 97 -9.76 -10.36 -5.62
C VAL A 97 -8.28 -10.11 -5.42
N TYR A 98 -7.96 -8.93 -4.92
CA TYR A 98 -6.65 -8.64 -4.34
C TYR A 98 -6.78 -8.68 -2.83
N GLU A 99 -6.28 -9.73 -2.20
CA GLU A 99 -6.20 -9.85 -0.75
C GLU A 99 -4.83 -9.33 -0.30
N VAL A 100 -4.81 -8.08 0.12
CA VAL A 100 -3.61 -7.44 0.68
C VAL A 100 -3.53 -7.82 2.15
N TYR A 101 -2.44 -8.45 2.57
CA TYR A 101 -2.25 -8.90 3.94
C TYR A 101 -1.00 -8.28 4.55
N GLY A 102 -1.05 -8.00 5.85
CA GLY A 102 0.07 -7.50 6.62
C GLY A 102 0.05 -8.10 8.02
N GLY A 103 1.22 -8.20 8.64
CA GLY A 103 1.33 -8.76 9.97
C GLY A 103 2.73 -8.75 10.52
N PHE A 104 2.88 -9.24 11.74
CA PHE A 104 4.14 -9.36 12.46
C PHE A 104 4.04 -10.39 13.59
N ASP A 105 5.18 -10.80 14.11
CA ASP A 105 5.27 -11.64 15.30
C ASP A 105 5.25 -10.79 16.57
N ARG A 106 4.23 -10.98 17.42
CA ARG A 106 4.05 -10.13 18.62
C ARG A 106 5.05 -10.40 19.73
N MET A 107 5.71 -11.56 19.73
CA MET A 107 6.75 -11.87 20.72
C MET A 107 8.07 -11.24 20.29
N ASP A 108 8.37 -11.27 19.00
CA ASP A 108 9.53 -10.57 18.45
C ASP A 108 9.37 -9.05 18.64
N ALA A 109 8.18 -8.50 18.37
CA ALA A 109 7.90 -7.08 18.59
C ALA A 109 8.01 -6.63 20.06
N ALA A 110 7.85 -7.55 21.02
CA ALA A 110 8.02 -7.28 22.45
C ALA A 110 9.48 -7.43 22.93
N THR A 111 10.38 -7.92 22.07
CA THR A 111 11.77 -8.20 22.40
C THR A 111 12.67 -7.07 21.88
N ARG A 112 13.37 -6.38 22.77
CA ARG A 112 14.14 -5.16 22.49
C ARG A 112 15.12 -5.25 21.31
N ASP A 113 15.66 -6.44 21.06
CA ASP A 113 16.75 -6.68 20.10
C ASP A 113 16.38 -7.74 19.04
N ALA A 114 15.09 -8.08 18.88
CA ALA A 114 14.65 -9.00 17.85
C ALA A 114 14.68 -8.35 16.45
N PRO A 115 14.90 -9.14 15.38
CA PRO A 115 14.79 -8.63 14.02
C PRO A 115 13.35 -8.17 13.73
N ASP A 116 13.20 -7.23 12.78
CA ASP A 116 11.88 -6.82 12.32
C ASP A 116 11.12 -8.02 11.73
N SER A 117 10.04 -8.41 12.39
CA SER A 117 9.21 -9.56 12.03
C SER A 117 8.05 -9.18 11.10
N ARG A 118 7.95 -7.92 10.68
CA ARG A 118 6.89 -7.48 9.76
C ARG A 118 6.97 -8.20 8.42
N PHE A 119 5.81 -8.65 7.97
CA PHE A 119 5.61 -9.26 6.67
C PHE A 119 4.34 -8.72 6.02
N GLY A 120 4.20 -8.95 4.73
CA GLY A 120 2.99 -8.62 4.00
C GLY A 120 3.07 -9.03 2.55
N GLY A 121 2.03 -8.69 1.79
CA GLY A 121 1.97 -8.96 0.38
C GLY A 121 0.55 -8.83 -0.17
N VAL A 122 0.36 -9.38 -1.36
CA VAL A 122 -0.96 -9.53 -1.98
C VAL A 122 -1.10 -10.93 -2.56
N ILE A 123 -2.24 -11.56 -2.26
CA ILE A 123 -2.71 -12.77 -2.90
C ILE A 123 -3.76 -12.34 -3.92
N VAL A 124 -3.62 -12.78 -5.17
CA VAL A 124 -4.55 -12.50 -6.25
C VAL A 124 -5.37 -13.76 -6.50
N LEU A 125 -6.69 -13.66 -6.33
CA LEU A 125 -7.62 -14.76 -6.55
C LEU A 125 -8.56 -14.44 -7.72
N GLN A 126 -8.88 -15.45 -8.52
CA GLN A 126 -9.78 -15.38 -9.66
C GLN A 126 -10.96 -16.33 -9.40
N ASP A 127 -12.18 -15.84 -9.62
CA ASP A 127 -13.39 -16.66 -9.43
C ASP A 127 -13.35 -17.88 -10.37
N GLY A 128 -13.59 -19.07 -9.79
CA GLY A 128 -13.52 -20.34 -10.51
C GLY A 128 -12.12 -20.94 -10.69
N GLU A 129 -11.05 -20.15 -10.51
CA GLU A 129 -9.66 -20.62 -10.64
C GLU A 129 -8.92 -20.71 -9.30
N GLY A 130 -9.27 -19.85 -8.32
CA GLY A 130 -8.60 -19.77 -7.04
C GLY A 130 -7.41 -18.81 -7.08
N GLU A 131 -6.34 -19.10 -6.36
CA GLU A 131 -5.14 -18.25 -6.34
C GLU A 131 -4.38 -18.31 -7.67
N ILE A 132 -4.20 -17.16 -8.31
CA ILE A 132 -3.47 -17.02 -9.58
C ILE A 132 -2.13 -16.30 -9.43
N ALA A 133 -1.90 -15.60 -8.32
CA ALA A 133 -0.60 -15.04 -7.98
C ALA A 133 -0.46 -14.77 -6.47
N HIS A 134 0.77 -14.89 -5.97
CA HIS A 134 1.14 -14.49 -4.61
C HIS A 134 2.42 -13.67 -4.64
N LEU A 135 2.32 -12.38 -4.33
CA LEU A 135 3.44 -11.45 -4.31
C LEU A 135 3.75 -11.08 -2.87
N LYS A 136 5.00 -11.31 -2.45
CA LYS A 136 5.47 -11.03 -1.11
C LYS A 136 6.21 -9.70 -1.05
N CYS A 137 6.03 -8.98 0.05
CA CYS A 137 6.86 -7.84 0.38
C CYS A 137 8.30 -8.27 0.67
N ARG A 138 9.27 -7.43 0.30
CA ARG A 138 10.66 -7.58 0.71
C ARG A 138 10.80 -7.28 2.19
N ALA A 139 11.46 -8.19 2.93
CA ALA A 139 11.79 -7.97 4.34
C ALA A 139 12.55 -6.65 4.55
N GLY A 140 12.27 -5.96 5.66
CA GLY A 140 12.85 -4.66 6.00
C GLY A 140 12.29 -3.47 5.21
N THR A 141 11.27 -3.68 4.35
CA THR A 141 10.58 -2.59 3.63
C THR A 141 9.11 -2.45 4.00
N VAL A 142 8.63 -3.25 4.95
CA VAL A 142 7.22 -3.36 5.31
C VAL A 142 6.83 -2.29 6.31
N GLU A 143 5.97 -1.37 5.89
CA GLU A 143 5.21 -0.47 6.76
C GLU A 143 3.79 -1.04 6.88
N PHE A 144 3.39 -1.50 8.07
CA PHE A 144 2.09 -2.09 8.34
C PHE A 144 1.44 -1.40 9.55
N THR A 145 0.16 -1.03 9.44
CA THR A 145 -0.65 -0.45 10.52
C THR A 145 -1.91 -1.27 10.70
N TYR A 146 -2.21 -1.61 11.96
CA TYR A 146 -3.28 -2.47 12.42
C TYR A 146 -3.98 -1.83 13.63
#